data_AF-A0A1R1RP73-F1
#
_entry.id   AF-A0A1R1RP73-F1
#
_cell.length_a   1.000
_cell.length_b   1.000
_cell.length_c   1.000
_cell.angle_alpha   90.00
_cell.angle_beta   90.00
_cell.angle_gamma   90.00
#
_symmetry.space_group_name_H-M   'P 1'
#
loop_
_entity.id
_entity.type
_entity.pdbx_description
1 polymer ?
#
loop_
_entity_poly.entity_id
_entity_poly.type
_entity_poly.pdbx_seq_one_letter_code
_entity_poly.pdbx_strand_id
1 'polypeptide(L)' 'MARGKEVDVNSDLTFIEQVEKGKVTLLVLDGHSGKVKKYEAVEHGSTVVETTKGKIFRVRFDDYELF' A
#
# COMPACT_ATOMS: atom_id res chain seq x y z
N MET A 1 -9.88 11.27 -0.68
CA MET A 1 -10.15 10.11 0.21
C MET A 1 -8.88 9.29 0.30
N ALA A 2 -8.43 8.92 1.50
CA ALA A 2 -7.22 8.12 1.67
C ALA A 2 -7.42 6.73 1.03
N ARG A 3 -6.65 6.40 -0.01
CA ARG A 3 -6.72 5.09 -0.70
C ARG A 3 -6.12 3.92 0.12
N GLY A 4 -5.60 4.19 1.32
CA GLY A 4 -4.97 3.19 2.17
C GLY A 4 -5.95 2.51 3.12
N LYS A 5 -5.97 1.17 3.12
CA LYS A 5 -6.66 0.35 4.11
C LYS A 5 -5.64 -0.36 5.00
N GLU A 6 -5.92 -0.45 6.29
CA GLU A 6 -5.16 -1.32 7.18
C GLU A 6 -5.62 -2.77 6.95
N VAL A 7 -4.68 -3.70 6.90
CA VAL A 7 -4.96 -5.14 6.79
C VAL A 7 -4.94 -5.72 8.20
N ASP A 8 -5.85 -6.66 8.47
CA ASP A 8 -5.86 -7.38 9.73
C ASP A 8 -4.60 -8.27 9.81
N VAL A 9 -3.79 -8.03 10.83
CA VAL A 9 -2.55 -8.75 11.09
C VAL A 9 -2.75 -9.63 12.33
N ASN A 10 -2.35 -10.89 12.23
CA ASN A 10 -2.36 -11.81 13.35
C ASN A 10 -1.37 -11.39 14.44
N SER A 11 -1.50 -11.94 15.65
CA SER A 11 -0.61 -11.63 16.77
C SER A 11 0.87 -12.00 16.52
N ASP A 12 1.14 -12.92 15.60
CA ASP A 12 2.48 -13.34 15.17
C ASP A 12 3.03 -12.52 13.99
N LEU A 13 2.38 -11.40 13.65
CA LEU A 13 2.71 -10.50 12.53
C LEU A 13 2.57 -11.14 11.13
N THR A 14 1.80 -12.22 11.03
CA THR A 14 1.41 -12.80 9.73
C THR A 14 0.09 -12.22 9.24
N PHE A 15 -0.13 -12.26 7.92
CA PHE A 15 -1.40 -11.89 7.30
C PHE A 15 -1.60 -12.66 5.99
N ILE A 16 -2.84 -12.75 5.52
CA ILE A 16 -3.20 -13.40 4.26
C ILE A 16 -3.92 -12.37 3.39
N GLU A 17 -3.46 -12.21 2.15
CA GLU A 17 -4.09 -11.33 1.15
C GLU A 17 -4.30 -12.09 -0.16
N GLN A 18 -5.39 -11.76 -0.86
CA GLN A 18 -5.70 -12.35 -2.15
C GLN A 18 -5.27 -11.44 -3.30
N VAL A 19 -4.77 -12.05 -4.38
CA VAL A 19 -4.49 -11.35 -5.62
C VAL A 19 -5.81 -11.11 -6.36
N GLU A 20 -6.13 -9.85 -6.63
CA GLU A 20 -7.30 -9.44 -7.40
C GLU A 20 -6.93 -9.30 -8.88
N LYS A 21 -7.67 -9.99 -9.77
CA LYS A 21 -7.42 -9.92 -11.22
C LYS A 21 -7.60 -8.49 -11.74
N GLY A 22 -6.65 -8.02 -12.54
CA GLY A 22 -6.71 -6.71 -13.19
C GLY A 22 -6.27 -5.54 -12.29
N LYS A 23 -5.82 -5.82 -11.07
CA LYS A 23 -5.35 -4.78 -10.14
C LYS A 23 -3.91 -4.98 -9.74
N VAL A 24 -3.19 -3.88 -9.60
CA VAL A 24 -1.90 -3.85 -8.92
C VAL A 24 -2.14 -3.35 -7.49
N THR A 25 -1.83 -4.20 -6.52
CA THR A 25 -1.97 -3.88 -5.09
C THR A 25 -0.60 -3.71 -4.48
N LEU A 26 -0.41 -2.64 -3.72
CA LEU A 26 0.79 -2.38 -2.95
C LEU A 26 0.52 -2.68 -1.46
N LEU A 27 1.33 -3.56 -0.88
CA LEU A 27 1.31 -3.86 0.54
C LEU A 27 2.58 -3.31 1.18
N VAL A 28 2.42 -2.42 2.16
CA VAL A 28 3.54 -1.89 2.95
C VAL A 28 3.50 -2.52 4.33
N LEU A 29 4.48 -3.37 4.61
CA LEU A 29 4.69 -4.01 5.91
C LEU A 29 5.57 -3.08 6.75
N ASP A 30 4.98 -2.38 7.73
CA ASP A 30 5.72 -1.47 8.61
C ASP A 30 5.98 -2.12 9.97
N GLY A 31 7.14 -2.75 10.11
CA GLY A 31 7.60 -3.40 11.34
C GLY A 31 7.79 -2.46 12.53
N HIS A 32 7.82 -1.14 12.34
CA HIS A 32 7.86 -0.21 13.48
C HIS A 32 6.49 -0.01 14.12
N SER A 33 5.43 -0.15 13.34
CA SER A 33 4.05 -0.05 13.83
C SER A 33 3.38 -1.41 14.03
N GLY A 34 3.98 -2.49 13.49
CA GLY A 34 3.37 -3.82 13.47
C GLY A 34 2.15 -3.92 12.55
N LYS A 35 1.99 -2.96 11.62
CA LYS A 35 0.81 -2.85 10.76
C LYS A 35 1.17 -3.07 9.31
N VAL A 36 0.19 -3.58 8.56
CA VAL A 36 0.25 -3.69 7.11
C VAL A 36 -0.76 -2.74 6.50
N LYS A 37 -0.31 -1.93 5.54
CA LYS A 37 -1.19 -1.03 4.78
C LYS A 37 -1.29 -1.48 3.34
N LYS A 38 -2.52 -1.64 2.86
CA LYS A 38 -2.89 -1.99 1.49
C LYS A 38 -3.31 -0.75 0.72
N TYR A 39 -2.77 -0.59 -0.48
CA TYR A 39 -3.12 0.47 -1.42
C TYR A 39 -3.36 -0.13 -2.80
N GLU A 40 -4.35 0.36 -3.52
CA GLU A 40 -4.51 0.07 -4.95
C GLU A 40 -3.66 1.07 -5.74
N ALA A 41 -2.78 0.57 -6.61
CA ALA A 41 -1.99 1.43 -7.48
C ALA A 41 -2.89 2.10 -8.51
N VAL A 42 -2.49 3.28 -9.00
CA VAL A 42 -3.16 3.92 -10.14
C VAL A 42 -3.07 3.03 -11.39
N GLU A 43 -4.14 3.04 -12.20
CA GLU A 43 -4.20 2.27 -13.44
C GLU A 43 -3.22 2.81 -14.49
N HIS A 44 -3.09 4.13 -14.55
CA HIS A 44 -2.13 4.84 -15.39
C HIS A 44 -1.36 5.85 -14.55
N GLY A 45 -0.04 5.86 -14.68
CA GLY A 45 0.86 6.73 -13.94
C GLY A 45 1.65 6.02 -12.85
N SER A 46 1.81 6.66 -11.69
CA SER A 46 2.72 6.17 -10.65
C SER A 46 2.14 6.17 -9.25
N THR A 47 2.51 5.17 -8.46
CA THR A 47 2.22 5.08 -7.03
C THR A 47 3.54 4.97 -6.28
N VAL A 48 3.84 5.94 -5.43
CA VAL A 48 5.15 6.09 -4.79
C VAL A 48 5.02 6.01 -3.27
N VAL A 49 5.79 5.11 -2.66
CA VAL A 49 5.92 5.01 -1.19
C VAL A 49 7.13 5.79 -0.74
N GLU A 50 6.91 6.74 0.16
CA GLU A 50 7.98 7.47 0.83
C GLU A 50 8.14 6.97 2.26
N THR A 51 9.39 6.77 2.64
CA THR A 51 9.78 6.38 3.99
C THR A 51 10.55 7.50 4.69
N THR A 52 10.50 7.51 6.02
CA THR A 52 11.37 8.35 6.84
C THR A 52 11.79 7.57 8.07
N LYS A 53 13.09 7.55 8.37
CA LYS A 53 13.66 6.80 9.51
C LYS A 53 13.19 5.33 9.57
N GLY A 54 13.09 4.67 8.41
CA GLY A 54 12.66 3.28 8.29
C GLY A 54 11.14 3.04 8.44
N LYS A 55 10.34 4.09 8.66
CA LYS A 55 8.87 4.02 8.79
C LYS A 55 8.17 4.52 7.54
N ILE A 56 6.94 4.09 7.31
CA ILE A 56 6.12 4.70 6.26
C ILE A 56 5.83 6.17 6.60
N PHE A 57 6.12 7.07 5.66
CA PHE A 57 5.81 8.49 5.80
C PHE A 57 4.51 8.84 5.07
N ARG A 58 4.46 8.57 3.76
CA ARG A 58 3.27 8.78 2.92
C ARG A 58 3.29 7.92 1.67
N VAL A 59 2.13 7.80 1.04
CA VAL A 59 1.98 7.22 -0.31
C VAL A 59 1.39 8.28 -1.22
N ARG A 60 2.06 8.56 -2.33
CA ARG A 60 1.60 9.48 -3.39
C ARG A 60 1.07 8.69 -4.58
N PHE A 61 0.06 9.25 -5.23
CA PHE A 61 -0.59 8.70 -6.41
C PHE A 61 -0.61 9.80 -7.46
N ASP A 62 0.12 9.59 -8.54
CA ASP A 62 0.20 10.51 -9.66
C ASP A 62 -0.46 9.81 -10.86
N ASP A 63 -1.71 10.18 -11.12
CA ASP A 63 -2.52 9.65 -12.23
C ASP A 63 -2.21 10.44 -13.50
N TYR A 64 -2.01 9.75 -14.63
CA TYR A 64 -1.80 10.39 -15.93
C TYR A 64 -2.86 9.90 -16.90
N GLU A 65 -3.50 10.83 -17.62
CA GLU A 65 -4.39 10.42 -18.71
C GLU A 65 -3.57 9.83 -19.87
N LEU A 66 -3.97 8.66 -20.36
CA LEU A 66 -3.50 8.15 -21.64
C LEU A 66 -4.23 8.93 -22.74
N PHE A 67 -3.54 9.87 -23.37
CA PHE A 67 -4.00 10.49 -24.63
C PHE A 67 -3.80 9.54 -25.81
#